data_AF-A0AAC9JP52-F1
#
_entry.id   AF-A0AAC9JP52-F1
#
_cell.length_a   1.000
_cell.length_b   1.000
_cell.length_c   1.000
_cell.angle_alpha   90.00
_cell.angle_beta   90.00
_cell.angle_gamma   90.00
#
_symmetry.space_group_name_H-M   'P 1'
#
loop_
_entity.id
_entity.type
_entity.pdbx_description
1 polymer ?
#
loop_
_entity_poly.entity_id
_entity_poly.type
_entity_poly.pdbx_seq_one_letter_code
_entity_poly.pdbx_strand_id
1 'polypeptide(L)'
;MITLTLGLIISGAIIQVLVSSSVTNKLNQAVSQVQESGRFIMSRLSKEFYEVGRYDLITANIDTSVDIVAEAAYVQNNAVALAGDFINNATLGTVQTGSGGSDKLVVSLLGASDCTGNRHGYPVDTEFHVVNHYFVVGSELKCTGYDGRVLRGLKSQTVSPITVTLLDNVESFQIQFGVSDEIMTSQGQAISYVTADQLANMRANNQLVVSLRWALMLKSYQNEVRQTTAQKFALLNEAAKTMDTAHYYQVFSKTLALRNMKNFVRSSR
;
A
#
# COMPACT_ATOMS: atom_id res chain seq x y z
N MET A 1 -57.42 32.10 -9.69
CA MET A 1 -57.02 30.67 -9.75
C MET A 1 -55.81 30.44 -10.66
N ILE A 2 -55.77 31.01 -11.87
CA ILE A 2 -54.65 30.86 -12.83
C ILE A 2 -53.29 31.38 -12.31
N THR A 3 -53.29 32.50 -11.58
CA THR A 3 -52.06 33.09 -11.01
C THR A 3 -51.42 32.19 -9.95
N LEU A 4 -52.24 31.52 -9.15
CA LEU A 4 -51.81 30.64 -8.07
C LEU A 4 -51.21 29.34 -8.64
N THR A 5 -51.79 28.81 -9.71
CA THR A 5 -51.23 27.66 -10.44
C THR A 5 -49.91 28.01 -11.14
N LEU A 6 -49.79 29.20 -11.75
CA LEU A 6 -48.53 29.63 -12.37
C LEU A 6 -47.41 29.81 -11.33
N GLY A 7 -47.72 30.42 -10.19
CA GLY A 7 -46.76 30.59 -9.09
C GLY A 7 -46.23 29.24 -8.58
N LEU A 8 -47.12 28.26 -8.40
CA LEU A 8 -46.74 26.91 -7.97
C LEU A 8 -45.81 26.22 -8.99
N ILE A 9 -46.09 26.34 -10.29
CA ILE A 9 -45.27 25.74 -11.35
C ILE A 9 -43.86 26.35 -11.36
N ILE A 10 -43.77 27.69 -11.29
CA ILE A 10 -42.48 28.39 -11.31
C ILE A 10 -41.66 28.05 -10.07
N SER A 11 -42.28 28.07 -8.88
CA SER A 11 -41.59 27.67 -7.64
C SER A 11 -41.14 26.20 -7.68
N GLY A 12 -41.98 25.29 -8.20
CA GLY A 12 -41.62 23.89 -8.38
C GLY A 12 -40.41 23.70 -9.31
N ALA A 13 -40.38 24.42 -10.45
CA ALA A 13 -39.27 24.38 -11.38
C ALA A 13 -37.97 24.91 -10.75
N ILE A 14 -38.04 26.03 -10.01
CA ILE A 14 -36.87 26.60 -9.32
C ILE A 14 -36.34 25.64 -8.26
N ILE A 15 -37.22 25.01 -7.47
CA ILE A 15 -36.83 24.01 -6.45
C ILE A 15 -36.12 22.83 -7.12
N GLN A 16 -36.64 22.32 -8.24
CA GLN A 16 -36.04 21.21 -8.95
C GLN A 16 -34.63 21.56 -9.49
N VAL A 17 -34.47 22.76 -10.05
CA VAL A 17 -33.15 23.24 -10.52
C VAL A 17 -32.18 23.38 -9.35
N LEU A 18 -32.64 23.93 -8.21
CA LEU A 18 -31.80 24.08 -7.02
C LEU A 18 -31.36 22.72 -6.46
N VAL A 19 -32.27 21.75 -6.36
CA VAL A 19 -31.97 20.40 -5.90
C VAL A 19 -30.96 19.74 -6.86
N SER A 20 -31.21 19.81 -8.17
CA SER A 20 -30.30 19.24 -9.16
C SER A 20 -28.90 19.85 -9.09
N SER A 21 -28.81 21.18 -8.95
CA SER A 21 -27.52 21.88 -8.80
C SER A 21 -26.80 21.47 -7.51
N SER A 22 -27.52 21.33 -6.39
CA SER A 22 -26.95 20.91 -5.13
C SER A 22 -26.38 19.48 -5.18
N VAL A 23 -27.07 18.56 -5.86
CA VAL A 23 -26.63 17.17 -6.04
C VAL A 23 -25.38 17.13 -6.92
N THR A 24 -25.36 17.87 -8.03
CA THR A 24 -24.18 17.96 -8.91
C THR A 24 -22.97 18.56 -8.19
N ASN A 25 -23.18 19.61 -7.39
CA ASN A 25 -22.09 20.24 -6.62
C ASN A 25 -21.50 19.29 -5.58
N LYS A 26 -22.34 18.54 -4.87
CA LYS A 26 -21.89 17.52 -3.91
C LYS A 26 -21.12 16.40 -4.58
N LEU A 27 -21.59 15.91 -5.73
CA LEU A 27 -20.86 14.92 -6.52
C LEU A 27 -19.48 15.43 -6.96
N ASN A 28 -19.42 16.67 -7.48
CA ASN A 28 -18.15 17.26 -7.91
C ASN A 28 -17.14 17.42 -6.75
N GLN A 29 -17.62 17.79 -5.56
CA GLN A 29 -16.77 17.85 -4.36
C GLN A 29 -16.28 16.44 -3.96
N ALA A 30 -17.16 15.44 -3.95
CA ALA A 30 -16.81 14.06 -3.62
C ALA A 30 -15.76 13.47 -4.59
N VAL A 31 -15.92 13.71 -5.88
CA VAL A 31 -14.95 13.30 -6.91
C VAL A 31 -13.61 13.99 -6.69
N SER A 32 -13.62 15.32 -6.47
CA SER A 32 -12.40 16.10 -6.28
C SER A 32 -11.60 15.63 -5.06
N GLN A 33 -12.30 15.36 -3.96
CA GLN A 33 -11.70 14.83 -2.74
C GLN A 33 -11.05 13.46 -2.96
N VAL A 34 -11.79 12.51 -3.56
CA VAL A 34 -11.25 11.16 -3.82
C VAL A 34 -10.06 11.21 -4.79
N GLN A 35 -10.08 12.11 -5.76
CA GLN A 35 -8.96 12.34 -6.69
C GLN A 35 -7.72 12.92 -6.00
N GLU A 36 -7.90 13.88 -5.10
CA GLU A 36 -6.80 14.46 -4.34
C GLU A 36 -6.15 13.42 -3.42
N SER A 37 -6.95 12.73 -2.61
CA SER A 37 -6.52 11.62 -1.76
C SER A 37 -5.84 10.52 -2.57
N GLY A 38 -6.41 10.15 -3.72
CA GLY A 38 -5.86 9.19 -4.66
C GLY A 38 -4.49 9.61 -5.18
N ARG A 39 -4.36 10.85 -5.68
CA ARG A 39 -3.07 11.37 -6.16
C ARG A 39 -2.01 11.40 -5.06
N PHE A 40 -2.38 11.81 -3.84
CA PHE A 40 -1.48 11.83 -2.69
C PHE A 40 -0.95 10.43 -2.38
N ILE A 41 -1.84 9.46 -2.17
CA ILE A 41 -1.43 8.11 -1.76
C ILE A 41 -0.70 7.36 -2.88
N MET A 42 -1.11 7.58 -4.14
CA MET A 42 -0.40 7.07 -5.32
C MET A 42 1.05 7.54 -5.33
N SER A 43 1.29 8.83 -5.07
CA SER A 43 2.64 9.40 -5.03
C SER A 43 3.45 8.88 -3.83
N ARG A 44 2.86 8.90 -2.64
CA ARG A 44 3.53 8.50 -1.39
C ARG A 44 3.99 7.04 -1.43
N LEU A 45 3.06 6.11 -1.65
CA LEU A 45 3.38 4.68 -1.67
C LEU A 45 4.31 4.32 -2.83
N SER A 46 4.20 4.99 -3.99
CA SER A 46 5.16 4.76 -5.07
C SER A 46 6.59 5.10 -4.65
N LYS A 47 6.79 6.23 -3.96
CA LYS A 47 8.12 6.65 -3.50
C LYS A 47 8.68 5.65 -2.48
N GLU A 48 7.85 5.19 -1.54
CA GLU A 48 8.27 4.19 -0.55
C GLU A 48 8.54 2.82 -1.19
N PHE A 49 7.70 2.38 -2.12
CA PHE A 49 7.84 1.08 -2.76
C PHE A 49 9.01 1.02 -3.76
N TYR A 50 9.46 2.15 -4.30
CA TYR A 50 10.68 2.18 -5.12
C TYR A 50 11.96 1.84 -4.33
N GLU A 51 11.96 2.10 -3.02
CA GLU A 51 13.08 1.85 -2.12
C GLU A 51 13.11 0.41 -1.56
N VAL A 52 12.08 -0.39 -1.85
CA VAL A 52 11.99 -1.77 -1.36
C VAL A 52 13.18 -2.59 -1.86
N GLY A 53 13.78 -3.34 -0.94
CA GLY A 53 14.99 -4.13 -1.21
C GLY A 53 16.25 -3.30 -1.45
N ARG A 54 16.23 -1.97 -1.24
CA ARG A 54 17.46 -1.17 -1.29
C ARG A 54 18.37 -1.59 -0.15
N TYR A 55 19.63 -1.85 -0.47
CA TYR A 55 20.71 -1.97 0.50
C TYR A 55 22.02 -1.59 -0.18
N ASP A 56 22.56 -0.41 0.12
CA ASP A 56 23.78 0.11 -0.51
C ASP A 56 24.94 0.11 0.47
N LEU A 57 25.93 -0.75 0.24
CA LEU A 57 27.13 -0.88 1.08
C LEU A 57 28.23 0.13 0.75
N ILE A 58 28.13 0.87 -0.35
CA ILE A 58 29.23 1.69 -0.88
C ILE A 58 29.07 3.15 -0.47
N THR A 59 27.90 3.75 -0.69
CA THR A 59 27.69 5.19 -0.46
C THR A 59 26.87 5.51 0.78
N ALA A 60 26.07 4.56 1.28
CA ALA A 60 25.27 4.80 2.47
C ALA A 60 26.12 4.78 3.74
N ASN A 61 25.83 5.70 4.65
CA ASN A 61 26.39 5.69 6.01
C ASN A 61 25.57 4.71 6.86
N ILE A 62 25.94 3.43 6.86
CA ILE A 62 25.21 2.38 7.58
C ILE A 62 25.75 2.24 9.00
N ASP A 63 24.85 2.07 9.98
CA ASP A 63 25.26 1.67 11.32
C ASP A 63 25.88 0.26 11.33
N THR A 64 27.13 0.16 11.81
CA THR A 64 27.96 -1.06 11.80
C THR A 64 27.87 -1.91 13.08
N SER A 65 26.84 -1.71 13.92
CA SER A 65 26.65 -2.52 15.14
C SER A 65 26.38 -4.01 14.87
N VAL A 66 26.03 -4.36 13.63
CA VAL A 66 25.84 -5.74 13.15
C VAL A 66 26.63 -5.96 11.87
N ASP A 67 26.76 -7.22 11.46
CA ASP A 67 27.34 -7.57 10.17
C ASP A 67 26.45 -7.06 9.02
N ILE A 68 26.91 -5.98 8.37
CA ILE A 68 26.23 -5.31 7.27
C ILE A 68 26.18 -6.16 5.99
N VAL A 69 27.11 -7.09 5.79
CA VAL A 69 27.11 -7.97 4.61
C VAL A 69 26.04 -9.04 4.77
N ALA A 70 25.97 -9.66 5.95
CA ALA A 70 24.90 -10.59 6.28
C ALA A 70 23.52 -9.91 6.30
N GLU A 71 23.45 -8.66 6.76
CA GLU A 71 22.22 -7.87 6.71
C GLU A 71 21.81 -7.53 5.27
N ALA A 72 22.74 -7.10 4.41
CA ALA A 72 22.47 -6.84 2.99
C ALA A 72 21.86 -8.06 2.29
N ALA A 73 22.50 -9.23 2.47
CA ALA A 73 22.02 -10.48 1.92
C ALA A 73 20.61 -10.83 2.45
N TYR A 74 20.35 -10.60 3.74
CA TYR A 74 19.03 -10.84 4.32
C TYR A 74 17.96 -9.92 3.71
N VAL A 75 18.21 -8.61 3.62
CA VAL A 75 17.24 -7.62 3.11
C VAL A 75 16.93 -7.88 1.64
N GLN A 76 17.93 -8.21 0.83
CA GLN A 76 17.73 -8.49 -0.60
C GLN A 76 16.97 -9.80 -0.81
N ASN A 77 17.28 -10.86 -0.06
CA ASN A 77 16.53 -12.12 -0.18
C ASN A 77 15.11 -12.05 0.44
N ASN A 78 14.87 -11.11 1.36
CA ASN A 78 13.60 -10.93 2.07
C ASN A 78 13.05 -9.50 1.94
N ALA A 79 13.10 -8.94 0.74
CA ALA A 79 12.63 -7.58 0.46
C ALA A 79 11.13 -7.41 0.70
N VAL A 80 10.35 -8.46 0.47
CA VAL A 80 8.97 -8.60 0.94
C VAL A 80 8.98 -9.66 2.04
N ALA A 81 8.70 -9.28 3.28
CA ALA A 81 8.76 -10.21 4.39
C ALA A 81 7.51 -11.09 4.44
N LEU A 82 7.68 -12.34 4.86
CA LEU A 82 6.65 -13.34 5.08
C LEU A 82 6.57 -13.68 6.58
N ALA A 83 5.43 -14.26 7.00
CA ALA A 83 5.30 -14.74 8.36
C ALA A 83 6.37 -15.82 8.64
N GLY A 84 7.04 -15.71 9.78
CA GLY A 84 8.18 -16.55 10.16
C GLY A 84 9.56 -15.97 9.83
N ASP A 85 9.66 -14.92 9.02
CA ASP A 85 10.95 -14.28 8.69
C ASP A 85 11.58 -13.61 9.93
N PHE A 86 10.77 -13.11 10.86
CA PHE A 86 11.22 -12.37 12.04
C PHE A 86 11.03 -13.16 13.34
N ILE A 87 12.14 -13.44 14.04
CA ILE A 87 12.14 -14.28 15.25
C ILE A 87 11.38 -13.64 16.43
N ASN A 88 11.50 -12.33 16.60
CA ASN A 88 10.83 -11.60 17.69
C ASN A 88 9.37 -11.24 17.37
N ASN A 89 8.92 -11.51 16.14
CA ASN A 89 7.52 -11.40 15.75
C ASN A 89 7.20 -12.32 14.56
N ALA A 90 6.97 -13.61 14.84
CA ALA A 90 6.73 -14.60 13.80
C ALA A 90 5.44 -14.36 12.99
N THR A 91 4.50 -13.56 13.51
CA THR A 91 3.24 -13.23 12.82
C THR A 91 3.37 -12.08 11.84
N LEU A 92 4.45 -11.29 11.93
CA LEU A 92 4.67 -10.15 11.06
C LEU A 92 5.10 -10.64 9.67
N GLY A 93 4.29 -10.37 8.68
CA GLY A 93 4.57 -10.72 7.29
C GLY A 93 3.49 -10.20 6.36
N THR A 94 3.78 -10.29 5.07
CA THR A 94 2.84 -10.00 4.00
C THR A 94 1.80 -11.12 3.94
N VAL A 95 0.52 -10.76 3.96
CA VAL A 95 -0.59 -11.71 4.07
C VAL A 95 -1.73 -11.31 3.13
N GLN A 96 -2.24 -12.29 2.40
CA GLN A 96 -3.50 -12.19 1.68
C GLN A 96 -4.61 -12.38 2.69
N THR A 97 -5.46 -11.39 2.86
CA THR A 97 -6.62 -11.57 3.74
C THR A 97 -7.69 -12.38 3.02
N GLY A 98 -8.56 -13.10 3.76
CA GLY A 98 -9.67 -13.84 3.17
C GLY A 98 -10.56 -12.97 2.26
N SER A 99 -11.26 -13.60 1.32
CA SER A 99 -11.92 -12.93 0.19
C SER A 99 -12.67 -11.65 0.57
N GLY A 100 -12.30 -10.55 -0.09
CA GLY A 100 -12.86 -9.20 0.13
C GLY A 100 -12.26 -8.41 1.30
N GLY A 101 -11.37 -9.00 2.09
CA GLY A 101 -10.59 -8.30 3.12
C GLY A 101 -9.35 -7.61 2.53
N SER A 102 -8.89 -6.54 3.17
CA SER A 102 -7.69 -5.82 2.73
C SER A 102 -6.41 -6.60 3.05
N ASP A 103 -5.48 -6.66 2.10
CA ASP A 103 -4.18 -7.29 2.25
C ASP A 103 -3.25 -6.51 3.18
N LYS A 104 -2.22 -7.20 3.66
CA LYS A 104 -1.15 -6.63 4.48
C LYS A 104 0.18 -6.76 3.74
N LEU A 105 0.94 -5.68 3.71
CA LEU A 105 2.26 -5.64 3.09
C LEU A 105 3.33 -5.39 4.12
N VAL A 106 4.36 -6.21 4.14
CA VAL A 106 5.57 -5.97 4.93
C VAL A 106 6.76 -5.93 4.00
N VAL A 107 7.47 -4.81 3.97
CA VAL A 107 8.63 -4.60 3.11
C VAL A 107 9.86 -4.23 3.91
N SER A 108 11.01 -4.70 3.44
CA SER A 108 12.32 -4.48 4.03
C SER A 108 13.16 -3.60 3.11
N LEU A 109 13.88 -2.64 3.70
CA LEU A 109 14.81 -1.75 2.99
C LEU A 109 15.85 -1.18 3.96
N LEU A 110 16.94 -0.65 3.41
CA LEU A 110 17.88 0.20 4.13
C LEU A 110 17.39 1.65 4.08
N GLY A 111 17.35 2.34 5.22
CA GLY A 111 16.95 3.74 5.28
C GLY A 111 17.30 4.41 6.59
N ALA A 112 17.33 5.75 6.59
CA ALA A 112 17.59 6.56 7.79
C ALA A 112 16.38 6.69 8.72
N SER A 113 15.18 6.36 8.24
CA SER A 113 13.94 6.38 9.02
C SER A 113 12.90 5.41 8.46
N ASP A 114 11.99 4.99 9.32
CA ASP A 114 10.83 4.19 8.94
C ASP A 114 9.74 5.02 8.22
N CYS A 115 8.62 4.38 7.86
CA CYS A 115 7.49 5.06 7.21
C CYS A 115 6.83 6.15 8.09
N THR A 116 7.08 6.15 9.40
CA THR A 116 6.61 7.16 10.35
C THR A 116 7.62 8.30 10.56
N GLY A 117 8.83 8.18 10.00
CA GLY A 117 9.93 9.10 10.21
C GLY A 117 10.76 8.81 11.47
N ASN A 118 10.50 7.70 12.16
CA ASN A 118 11.24 7.29 13.34
C ASN A 118 12.58 6.66 12.97
N ARG A 119 13.61 6.95 13.78
CA ARG A 119 14.98 6.46 13.61
C ARG A 119 15.34 5.36 14.59
N HIS A 120 14.41 4.90 15.44
CA HIS A 120 14.62 3.82 16.42
C HIS A 120 15.89 3.92 17.30
N GLY A 121 16.33 5.15 17.59
CA GLY A 121 17.53 5.42 18.41
C GLY A 121 18.85 5.40 17.64
N TYR A 122 18.83 5.32 16.30
CA TYR A 122 20.01 5.53 15.47
C TYR A 122 20.38 7.03 15.39
N PRO A 123 21.68 7.34 15.25
CA PRO A 123 22.13 8.71 15.02
C PRO A 123 21.49 9.39 13.79
N VAL A 124 21.67 10.71 13.69
CA VAL A 124 21.32 11.43 12.47
C VAL A 124 22.21 10.96 11.32
N ASP A 125 21.65 10.90 10.11
CA ASP A 125 22.37 10.53 8.88
C ASP A 125 22.96 9.11 8.87
N THR A 126 22.51 8.22 9.76
CA THR A 126 22.83 6.78 9.70
C THR A 126 21.65 5.99 9.20
N GLU A 127 21.89 5.10 8.25
CA GLU A 127 20.89 4.16 7.74
C GLU A 127 20.94 2.82 8.50
N PHE A 128 19.78 2.20 8.64
CA PHE A 128 19.60 0.91 9.27
C PHE A 128 18.56 0.08 8.50
N HIS A 129 18.46 -1.20 8.83
CA HIS A 129 17.44 -2.07 8.27
C HIS A 129 16.06 -1.67 8.80
N VAL A 130 15.26 -1.08 7.93
CA VAL A 130 13.89 -0.63 8.16
C VAL A 130 12.93 -1.70 7.65
N VAL A 131 11.92 -2.02 8.46
CA VAL A 131 10.78 -2.86 8.06
C VAL A 131 9.50 -2.07 8.20
N ASN A 132 8.78 -1.88 7.09
CA ASN A 132 7.52 -1.13 7.06
C ASN A 132 6.34 -2.07 6.82
N HIS A 133 5.31 -1.96 7.65
CA HIS A 133 4.08 -2.74 7.56
C HIS A 133 2.89 -1.84 7.21
N TYR A 134 2.29 -2.06 6.05
CA TYR A 134 1.10 -1.35 5.56
C TYR A 134 -0.14 -2.24 5.66
N PHE A 135 -1.20 -1.73 6.26
CA PHE A 135 -2.44 -2.47 6.49
C PHE A 135 -3.63 -1.53 6.68
N VAL A 136 -4.84 -2.01 6.46
CA VAL A 136 -6.08 -1.22 6.64
C VAL A 136 -6.80 -1.64 7.92
N VAL A 137 -7.19 -0.66 8.75
CA VAL A 137 -8.03 -0.86 9.94
C VAL A 137 -9.09 0.23 9.99
N GLY A 138 -10.37 -0.13 10.11
CA GLY A 138 -11.44 0.86 10.30
C GLY A 138 -11.54 1.91 9.19
N SER A 139 -11.32 1.50 7.93
CA SER A 139 -11.22 2.38 6.76
C SER A 139 -10.01 3.32 6.72
N GLU A 140 -9.01 3.11 7.58
CA GLU A 140 -7.76 3.87 7.58
C GLU A 140 -6.63 2.98 7.09
N LEU A 141 -5.89 3.40 6.07
CA LEU A 141 -4.61 2.80 5.71
C LEU A 141 -3.55 3.29 6.71
N LYS A 142 -2.96 2.36 7.43
CA LYS A 142 -1.95 2.60 8.44
C LYS A 142 -0.60 2.08 8.00
N CYS A 143 0.44 2.72 8.52
CA CYS A 143 1.79 2.19 8.47
C CYS A 143 2.39 2.08 9.85
N THR A 144 2.99 0.93 10.14
CA THR A 144 3.85 0.73 11.31
C THR A 144 5.28 0.51 10.83
N GLY A 145 6.21 1.29 11.38
CA GLY A 145 7.62 1.16 11.11
C GLY A 145 8.35 0.44 12.25
N TYR A 146 9.28 -0.44 11.88
CA TYR A 146 10.05 -1.26 12.79
C TYR A 146 11.55 -1.18 12.49
N ASP A 147 12.35 -1.36 13.54
CA ASP A 147 13.76 -1.70 13.43
C ASP A 147 13.88 -3.20 13.08
N GLY A 148 14.32 -3.49 11.86
CA GLY A 148 14.49 -4.84 11.35
C GLY A 148 15.55 -5.65 12.10
N ARG A 149 16.53 -5.01 12.75
CA ARG A 149 17.52 -5.70 13.60
C ARG A 149 16.90 -6.19 14.90
N VAL A 150 15.97 -5.41 15.46
CA VAL A 150 15.18 -5.81 16.63
C VAL A 150 14.27 -6.98 16.28
N LEU A 151 13.56 -6.91 15.14
CA LEU A 151 12.70 -8.01 14.67
C LEU A 151 13.47 -9.33 14.45
N ARG A 152 14.73 -9.22 14.01
CA ARG A 152 15.65 -10.36 13.81
C ARG A 152 16.38 -10.83 15.08
N GLY A 153 16.17 -10.17 16.23
CA GLY A 153 16.84 -10.53 17.49
C GLY A 153 18.33 -10.17 17.55
N LEU A 154 18.80 -9.28 16.66
CA LEU A 154 20.20 -8.85 16.59
C LEU A 154 20.48 -7.62 17.46
N LYS A 155 19.44 -6.92 17.90
CA LYS A 155 19.53 -5.71 18.72
C LYS A 155 18.35 -5.66 19.70
N SER A 156 18.57 -5.09 20.88
CA SER A 156 17.49 -4.81 21.82
C SER A 156 16.67 -3.58 21.37
N GLN A 157 15.37 -3.60 21.64
CA GLN A 157 14.48 -2.49 21.28
C GLN A 157 14.77 -1.27 22.15
N THR A 158 15.26 -0.19 21.54
CA THR A 158 15.46 1.11 22.23
C THR A 158 14.21 1.99 22.16
N VAL A 159 13.52 1.98 21.01
CA VAL A 159 12.33 2.79 20.75
C VAL A 159 11.24 1.89 20.18
N SER A 160 10.05 1.96 20.76
CA SER A 160 8.92 1.17 20.31
C SER A 160 8.41 1.59 18.92
N PRO A 161 8.00 0.62 18.08
CA PRO A 161 7.31 0.87 16.82
C PRO A 161 6.09 1.80 17.01
N ILE A 162 5.96 2.77 16.11
CA ILE A 162 4.82 3.70 16.07
C ILE A 162 3.97 3.35 14.86
N THR A 163 2.65 3.49 15.03
CA THR A 163 1.70 3.35 13.91
C THR A 163 1.09 4.70 13.60
N VAL A 164 1.08 5.07 12.32
CA VAL A 164 0.46 6.31 11.83
C VAL A 164 -0.59 5.98 10.77
N THR A 165 -1.62 6.82 10.69
CA THR A 165 -2.59 6.75 9.59
C THR A 165 -2.03 7.54 8.40
N LEU A 166 -1.93 6.89 7.25
CA LEU A 166 -1.47 7.48 6.00
C LEU A 166 -2.62 8.08 5.20
N LEU A 167 -3.78 7.43 5.22
CA LEU A 167 -4.96 7.84 4.47
C LEU A 167 -6.23 7.30 5.10
N ASP A 168 -7.26 8.14 5.18
CA ASP A 168 -8.60 7.74 5.60
C ASP A 168 -9.46 7.32 4.41
N ASN A 169 -10.61 6.73 4.71
CA ASN A 169 -11.60 6.31 3.70
C ASN A 169 -11.08 5.34 2.64
N VAL A 170 -10.24 4.41 3.07
CA VAL A 170 -9.83 3.25 2.29
C VAL A 170 -10.82 2.12 2.52
N GLU A 171 -11.52 1.73 1.47
CA GLU A 171 -12.50 0.64 1.51
C GLU A 171 -11.82 -0.72 1.31
N SER A 172 -10.82 -0.79 0.43
CA SER A 172 -10.08 -2.02 0.16
C SER A 172 -8.65 -1.70 -0.27
N PHE A 173 -7.69 -2.51 0.18
CA PHE A 173 -6.30 -2.48 -0.26
C PHE A 173 -5.90 -3.88 -0.71
N GLN A 174 -5.44 -4.04 -1.95
CA GLN A 174 -5.12 -5.32 -2.56
C GLN A 174 -3.76 -5.27 -3.23
N ILE A 175 -3.01 -6.38 -3.20
CA ILE A 175 -1.64 -6.43 -3.71
C ILE A 175 -1.37 -7.76 -4.44
N GLN A 176 -0.63 -7.66 -5.53
CA GLN A 176 -0.06 -8.79 -6.25
C GLN A 176 1.43 -8.60 -6.45
N PHE A 177 2.15 -9.71 -6.41
CA PHE A 177 3.61 -9.74 -6.50
C PHE A 177 4.02 -10.34 -7.82
N GLY A 178 4.77 -9.56 -8.60
CA GLY A 178 5.42 -10.05 -9.81
C GLY A 178 6.69 -10.79 -9.43
N VAL A 179 6.68 -12.11 -9.56
CA VAL A 179 7.82 -12.97 -9.25
C VAL A 179 8.65 -13.23 -10.49
N SER A 180 9.96 -13.35 -10.30
CA SER A 180 10.88 -13.68 -11.36
C SER A 180 10.88 -15.18 -11.67
N ASP A 181 11.54 -15.55 -12.77
CA ASP A 181 12.00 -16.93 -12.94
C ASP A 181 13.01 -17.30 -11.83
N GLU A 182 13.43 -18.56 -11.79
CA GLU A 182 14.48 -19.03 -10.89
C GLU A 182 15.72 -18.12 -10.98
N ILE A 183 16.34 -17.81 -9.83
CA ILE A 183 17.39 -16.78 -9.73
C ILE A 183 18.54 -16.97 -10.75
N MET A 184 18.90 -18.22 -11.06
CA MET A 184 19.98 -18.56 -11.99
C MET A 184 19.64 -18.29 -13.47
N THR A 185 18.37 -18.40 -13.86
CA THR A 185 17.91 -18.20 -15.25
C THR A 185 17.28 -16.83 -15.47
N SER A 186 16.86 -16.19 -14.39
CA SER A 186 16.08 -14.96 -14.42
C SER A 186 16.81 -13.78 -15.06
N GLN A 187 16.07 -12.99 -15.85
CA GLN A 187 16.52 -11.70 -16.41
C GLN A 187 16.04 -10.51 -15.56
N GLY A 188 15.60 -10.74 -14.32
CA GLY A 188 15.00 -9.72 -13.45
C GLY A 188 13.67 -9.17 -13.99
N GLN A 189 12.93 -9.98 -14.73
CA GLN A 189 11.59 -9.64 -15.23
C GLN A 189 10.54 -10.46 -14.47
N ALA A 190 9.37 -9.88 -14.24
CA ALA A 190 8.25 -10.62 -13.66
C ALA A 190 7.66 -11.56 -14.72
N ILE A 191 7.62 -12.86 -14.44
CA ILE A 191 7.05 -13.88 -15.32
C ILE A 191 5.58 -14.18 -15.00
N SER A 192 5.19 -14.03 -13.74
CA SER A 192 3.83 -14.24 -13.25
C SER A 192 3.53 -13.29 -12.10
N TYR A 193 2.24 -13.02 -11.88
CA TYR A 193 1.76 -12.26 -10.74
C TYR A 193 0.99 -13.19 -9.81
N VAL A 194 1.40 -13.21 -8.55
CA VAL A 194 0.89 -14.11 -7.51
C VAL A 194 0.40 -13.32 -6.30
N THR A 195 -0.47 -13.92 -5.53
CA THR A 195 -0.94 -13.40 -4.24
C THR A 195 0.04 -13.78 -3.11
N ALA A 196 -0.11 -13.16 -1.93
CA ALA A 196 0.85 -13.33 -0.84
C ALA A 196 0.95 -14.77 -0.29
N ASP A 197 -0.14 -15.54 -0.35
CA ASP A 197 -0.19 -16.96 0.05
C ASP A 197 0.72 -17.87 -0.78
N GLN A 198 1.02 -17.47 -2.02
CA GLN A 198 1.89 -18.24 -2.91
C GLN A 198 3.38 -17.89 -2.75
N LEU A 199 3.71 -16.75 -2.12
CA LEU A 199 5.08 -16.24 -2.04
C LEU A 199 6.05 -17.18 -1.32
N ALA A 200 5.59 -17.92 -0.30
CA ALA A 200 6.43 -18.89 0.40
C ALA A 200 6.91 -20.00 -0.55
N ASN A 201 6.02 -20.50 -1.42
CA ASN A 201 6.35 -21.51 -2.42
C ASN A 201 7.29 -20.95 -3.50
N MET A 202 7.06 -19.70 -3.93
CA MET A 202 7.94 -19.03 -4.91
C MET A 202 9.36 -18.86 -4.34
N ARG A 203 9.48 -18.44 -3.07
CA ARG A 203 10.78 -18.32 -2.40
C ARG A 203 11.47 -19.67 -2.24
N ALA A 204 10.73 -20.74 -1.93
CA ALA A 204 11.29 -22.09 -1.86
C ALA A 204 11.84 -22.59 -3.20
N ASN A 205 11.31 -22.09 -4.32
CA ASN A 205 11.80 -22.35 -5.68
C ASN A 205 12.88 -21.35 -6.15
N ASN A 206 13.51 -20.60 -5.23
CA ASN A 206 14.50 -19.57 -5.54
C ASN A 206 13.99 -18.47 -6.50
N GLN A 207 12.70 -18.15 -6.45
CA GLN A 207 12.11 -17.05 -7.18
C GLN A 207 11.95 -15.83 -6.27
N LEU A 208 12.30 -14.65 -6.77
CA LEU A 208 12.28 -13.40 -6.01
C LEU A 208 11.21 -12.45 -6.56
N VAL A 209 10.69 -11.60 -5.67
CA VAL A 209 9.73 -10.56 -6.05
C VAL A 209 10.48 -9.41 -6.74
N VAL A 210 10.15 -9.13 -7.99
CA VAL A 210 10.78 -8.09 -8.82
C VAL A 210 9.81 -6.98 -9.24
N SER A 211 8.51 -7.17 -9.05
CA SER A 211 7.48 -6.18 -9.32
C SER A 211 6.36 -6.25 -8.30
N LEU A 212 5.68 -5.14 -8.07
CA LEU A 212 4.55 -5.03 -7.16
C LEU A 212 3.40 -4.33 -7.87
N ARG A 213 2.23 -4.97 -7.88
CA ARG A 213 0.96 -4.40 -8.31
C ARG A 213 0.12 -4.16 -7.09
N TRP A 214 -0.43 -2.98 -6.96
CA TRP A 214 -1.24 -2.63 -5.80
C TRP A 214 -2.43 -1.80 -6.24
N ALA A 215 -3.54 -1.98 -5.54
CA ALA A 215 -4.78 -1.28 -5.79
C ALA A 215 -5.40 -0.84 -4.46
N LEU A 216 -5.88 0.40 -4.43
CA LEU A 216 -6.72 0.92 -3.36
C LEU A 216 -8.06 1.34 -3.92
N MET A 217 -9.10 1.05 -3.15
CA MET A 217 -10.41 1.64 -3.33
C MET A 217 -10.61 2.72 -2.28
N LEU A 218 -10.87 3.93 -2.74
CA LEU A 218 -11.18 5.06 -1.89
C LEU A 218 -12.68 5.37 -1.97
N LYS A 219 -13.23 5.84 -0.85
CA LYS A 219 -14.59 6.39 -0.77
C LYS A 219 -14.57 7.87 -0.40
N SER A 220 -15.58 8.62 -0.81
CA SER A 220 -15.75 10.02 -0.39
C SER A 220 -16.04 10.13 1.11
N TYR A 221 -15.69 11.24 1.76
CA TYR A 221 -15.79 11.40 3.23
C TYR A 221 -17.24 11.57 3.74
N GLN A 222 -18.21 11.86 2.88
CA GLN A 222 -19.60 12.07 3.29
C GLN A 222 -20.61 11.31 2.43
N ASN A 223 -21.77 11.01 3.04
CA ASN A 223 -22.99 10.45 2.44
C ASN A 223 -23.74 11.48 1.56
N GLU A 224 -23.02 12.30 0.79
CA GLU A 224 -23.58 13.45 0.08
C GLU A 224 -23.91 13.13 -1.38
N VAL A 225 -23.49 11.97 -1.86
CA VAL A 225 -23.80 11.49 -3.19
C VAL A 225 -24.98 10.54 -3.08
N ARG A 226 -25.98 10.71 -3.95
CA ARG A 226 -27.05 9.72 -4.11
C ARG A 226 -26.97 9.14 -5.50
N GLN A 227 -26.25 8.04 -5.63
CA GLN A 227 -26.24 7.28 -6.87
C GLN A 227 -27.56 6.51 -7.00
N THR A 228 -28.09 6.42 -8.21
CA THR A 228 -29.32 5.65 -8.48
C THR A 228 -29.07 4.15 -8.58
N THR A 229 -27.81 3.74 -8.78
CA THR A 229 -27.41 2.33 -8.94
C THR A 229 -26.18 2.05 -8.10
N ALA A 230 -26.19 0.93 -7.37
CA ALA A 230 -25.03 0.44 -6.64
C ALA A 230 -23.96 -0.05 -7.63
N GLN A 231 -22.80 0.59 -7.63
CA GLN A 231 -21.69 0.24 -8.52
C GLN A 231 -20.96 -1.00 -8.01
N LYS A 232 -20.45 -1.81 -8.95
CA LYS A 232 -19.62 -2.99 -8.66
C LYS A 232 -18.19 -2.72 -9.10
N PHE A 233 -17.24 -3.04 -8.23
CA PHE A 233 -15.82 -2.86 -8.51
C PHE A 233 -15.06 -4.13 -8.15
N ALA A 234 -14.15 -4.55 -9.03
CA ALA A 234 -13.18 -5.59 -8.75
C ALA A 234 -11.79 -4.96 -8.57
N LEU A 235 -11.00 -5.50 -7.64
CA LEU A 235 -9.61 -5.10 -7.43
C LEU A 235 -8.71 -6.31 -7.64
N LEU A 236 -7.84 -6.23 -8.64
CA LEU A 236 -6.83 -7.26 -8.93
C LEU A 236 -7.46 -8.67 -9.04
N ASN A 237 -7.13 -9.59 -8.14
CA ASN A 237 -7.63 -10.98 -8.09
C ASN A 237 -8.95 -11.15 -7.31
N GLU A 238 -9.44 -10.10 -6.64
CA GLU A 238 -10.65 -10.20 -5.83
C GLU A 238 -11.93 -10.12 -6.67
N ALA A 239 -12.96 -10.83 -6.21
CA ALA A 239 -14.28 -10.76 -6.82
C ALA A 239 -14.87 -9.35 -6.75
N ALA A 240 -15.75 -9.01 -7.70
CA ALA A 240 -16.38 -7.70 -7.71
C ALA A 240 -17.28 -7.51 -6.47
N LYS A 241 -17.01 -6.46 -5.70
CA LYS A 241 -17.81 -6.05 -4.53
C LYS A 241 -18.80 -4.98 -4.94
N THR A 242 -20.06 -5.16 -4.53
CA THR A 242 -21.12 -4.15 -4.69
C THR A 242 -20.97 -3.09 -3.60
N MET A 243 -20.92 -1.82 -3.99
CA MET A 243 -20.79 -0.69 -3.07
C MET A 243 -22.14 -0.09 -2.72
N ASP A 244 -22.16 0.75 -1.68
CA ASP A 244 -23.34 1.56 -1.38
C ASP A 244 -23.55 2.65 -2.45
N THR A 245 -24.70 3.31 -2.37
CA THR A 245 -25.06 4.42 -3.26
C THR A 245 -24.88 5.79 -2.61
N ALA A 246 -24.40 5.83 -1.36
CA ALA A 246 -24.27 7.03 -0.56
C ALA A 246 -22.92 7.73 -0.75
N HIS A 247 -21.92 6.98 -1.24
CA HIS A 247 -20.58 7.49 -1.49
C HIS A 247 -20.19 7.43 -2.96
N TYR A 248 -19.21 8.26 -3.32
CA TYR A 248 -18.45 8.08 -4.54
C TYR A 248 -17.26 7.16 -4.25
N TYR A 249 -17.06 6.16 -5.10
CA TYR A 249 -15.97 5.20 -4.99
C TYR A 249 -15.08 5.27 -6.23
N GLN A 250 -13.78 5.12 -6.01
CA GLN A 250 -12.83 5.00 -7.11
C GLN A 250 -11.69 4.07 -6.77
N VAL A 251 -11.33 3.24 -7.76
CA VAL A 251 -10.16 2.36 -7.68
C VAL A 251 -8.96 3.07 -8.29
N PHE A 252 -7.87 3.10 -7.52
CA PHE A 252 -6.55 3.53 -7.96
C PHE A 252 -5.63 2.34 -7.94
N SER A 253 -4.98 2.05 -9.07
CA SER A 253 -4.08 0.91 -9.18
C SER A 253 -2.78 1.32 -9.86
N LYS A 254 -1.66 0.73 -9.43
CA LYS A 254 -0.37 0.95 -10.05
C LYS A 254 0.46 -0.33 -10.08
N THR A 255 1.16 -0.52 -11.20
CA THR A 255 2.21 -1.54 -11.33
C THR A 255 3.57 -0.85 -11.19
N LEU A 256 4.42 -1.38 -10.33
CA LEU A 256 5.75 -0.87 -10.04
C LEU A 256 6.79 -1.97 -10.27
N ALA A 257 7.90 -1.65 -10.93
CA ALA A 257 9.07 -2.53 -10.94
C ALA A 257 9.96 -2.19 -9.75
N LEU A 258 10.30 -3.18 -8.93
CA LEU A 258 11.23 -3.03 -7.80
C LEU A 258 12.65 -3.02 -8.37
N ARG A 259 13.19 -1.83 -8.64
CA ARG A 259 14.47 -1.67 -9.36
C ARG A 259 15.63 -2.33 -8.62
N ASN A 260 15.67 -2.20 -7.29
CA ASN A 260 16.70 -2.81 -6.45
C ASN A 260 16.69 -4.34 -6.60
N MET A 261 15.51 -4.95 -6.50
CA MET A 261 15.34 -6.40 -6.66
C MET A 261 15.62 -6.89 -8.07
N LYS A 262 15.17 -6.15 -9.08
CA LYS A 262 15.46 -6.46 -10.49
C LYS A 262 16.96 -6.47 -10.77
N ASN A 263 17.71 -5.51 -10.22
CA ASN A 263 19.15 -5.45 -10.40
C ASN A 263 19.85 -6.56 -9.62
N PHE A 264 19.43 -6.82 -8.37
CA PHE A 264 19.95 -7.90 -7.53
C PHE A 264 19.81 -9.28 -8.21
N VAL A 265 18.64 -9.60 -8.73
CA VAL A 265 18.39 -10.87 -9.44
C VAL A 265 19.28 -11.01 -10.68
N ARG A 266 19.53 -9.90 -11.40
CA ARG A 266 20.41 -9.90 -12.59
C ARG A 266 21.88 -10.10 -12.25
N SER A 267 22.33 -9.59 -11.10
CA SER A 267 23.72 -9.72 -10.64
C SER A 267 24.01 -11.03 -9.92
N SER A 268 22.97 -11.81 -9.59
CA SER A 268 23.10 -13.09 -8.86
C SER A 268 23.35 -14.31 -9.76
N ARG A 269 23.68 -14.08 -11.05
CA ARG A 269 24.04 -15.11 -12.02
C ARG A 269 25.51 -15.51 -11.94
#